data_AF-A0A0C3S8W2-F1
#
_entry.id   AF-A0A0C3S8W2-F1
#
_cell.length_a   1.000
_cell.length_b   1.000
_cell.length_c   1.000
_cell.angle_alpha   90.00
_cell.angle_beta   90.00
_cell.angle_gamma   90.00
#
_symmetry.space_group_name_H-M   'P 1'
#
loop_
_entity.id
_entity.type
_entity.pdbx_description
1 polymer ?
#
loop_
_entity_poly.entity_id
_entity_poly.type
_entity_poly.pdbx_seq_one_letter_code
_entity_poly.pdbx_strand_id
1 'polypeptide(L)'
;MADAAAAHEEQVAALEADLTSTRDQHENAQLSIAEYSEKEVAWTEREGALISDAEERDARIKALEDDVAALREEQEQDRQRRLAEDNERTERDLVATAASLERERALAESHDARIKELTEELAALRAEREVDKQQRETEDAERREADKAEAKQVAEAHTTQLTGIEEQLAKIVEHSDEQFVQYEARVQEVVVRLDKIEDGAVKDRELHEAEMAEAAAKPTMESILDANKTDLQATILAQLESIESNLRTDGDEKHEDILAKLKTMVEEQASMAITGCIADFSAMLESLGTTQQAEILSALRIAIQEQVTLNISFYIEELSKTWDAHGARLLAEVLDTVRATARDVVEYNTENHLTDFCKNLAPEMLQLFHEIREKEEEKQKLDRQIDVLRRHKRDYESGDLHEQEDVPEEVPMKGAWRGRSEGRHRDHEPVSVPLPPQPEPLYAQVPPPPLSRRAPSFQEPDAGRPMSTWSSWHHGTMSHSSTDPSVQLALIAPPAEGGEYGGQSPYYRE
;
A
#
# COMPACT_ATOMS: atom_id res chain seq x y z
N MET A 1 142.87 101.50 -10.42
CA MET A 1 143.16 100.11 -10.00
C MET A 1 142.30 99.71 -8.81
N ALA A 2 142.20 100.50 -7.74
CA ALA A 2 141.32 100.20 -6.59
C ALA A 2 139.82 100.19 -6.95
N ASP A 3 139.31 101.19 -7.67
CA ASP A 3 137.86 101.26 -8.02
C ASP A 3 137.41 100.13 -8.98
N ALA A 4 138.30 99.67 -9.85
CA ALA A 4 138.03 98.53 -10.74
C ALA A 4 138.02 97.19 -10.00
N ALA A 5 138.81 97.07 -8.91
CA ALA A 5 138.78 95.90 -8.05
C ALA A 5 137.49 95.85 -7.21
N ALA A 6 137.04 96.99 -6.67
CA ALA A 6 135.78 97.08 -5.93
C ALA A 6 134.55 96.75 -6.81
N ALA A 7 134.50 97.27 -8.04
CA ALA A 7 133.42 96.95 -8.98
C ALA A 7 133.40 95.47 -9.40
N HIS A 8 134.58 94.84 -9.52
CA HIS A 8 134.70 93.41 -9.79
C HIS A 8 134.29 92.57 -8.57
N GLU A 9 134.65 92.98 -7.35
CA GLU A 9 134.19 92.33 -6.10
C GLU A 9 132.67 92.42 -5.93
N GLU A 10 132.06 93.56 -6.25
CA GLU A 10 130.59 93.72 -6.23
C GLU A 10 129.90 92.84 -7.28
N GLN A 11 130.46 92.75 -8.50
CA GLN A 11 129.96 91.82 -9.53
C GLN A 11 130.12 90.36 -9.13
N VAL A 12 131.24 89.98 -8.49
CA VAL A 12 131.44 88.63 -7.98
C VAL A 12 130.43 88.33 -6.87
N ALA A 13 130.20 89.24 -5.93
CA ALA A 13 129.21 89.07 -4.87
C ALA A 13 127.77 88.98 -5.41
N ALA A 14 127.43 89.76 -6.44
CA ALA A 14 126.13 89.67 -7.11
C ALA A 14 125.96 88.32 -7.85
N LEU A 15 126.99 87.85 -8.55
CA LEU A 15 126.98 86.54 -9.20
C LEU A 15 126.93 85.39 -8.19
N GLU A 16 127.60 85.52 -7.04
CA GLU A 16 127.51 84.55 -5.94
C GLU A 16 126.10 84.51 -5.33
N ALA A 17 125.44 85.67 -5.16
CA ALA A 17 124.05 85.74 -4.70
C ALA A 17 123.05 85.18 -5.71
N ASP A 18 123.28 85.39 -7.01
CA ASP A 18 122.47 84.78 -8.07
C ASP A 18 122.70 83.26 -8.12
N LEU A 19 123.94 82.79 -7.92
CA LEU A 19 124.26 81.36 -7.84
C LEU A 19 123.63 80.69 -6.61
N THR A 20 123.60 81.36 -5.45
CA THR A 20 122.90 80.81 -4.27
C THR A 20 121.38 80.83 -4.48
N SER A 21 120.82 81.90 -5.04
CA SER A 21 119.38 81.96 -5.33
C SER A 21 118.93 80.89 -6.33
N THR A 22 119.70 80.69 -7.42
CA THR A 22 119.41 79.64 -8.40
C THR A 22 119.62 78.24 -7.81
N ARG A 23 120.59 78.06 -6.91
CA ARG A 23 120.76 76.82 -6.16
C ARG A 23 119.57 76.53 -5.25
N ASP A 24 119.11 77.51 -4.47
CA ASP A 24 117.95 77.37 -3.59
C ASP A 24 116.66 77.10 -4.38
N GLN A 25 116.50 77.76 -5.54
CA GLN A 25 115.39 77.48 -6.47
C GLN A 25 115.46 76.07 -7.03
N HIS A 26 116.66 75.60 -7.39
CA HIS A 26 116.86 74.24 -7.86
C HIS A 26 116.61 73.20 -6.76
N GLU A 27 117.08 73.44 -5.53
CA GLU A 27 116.81 72.57 -4.37
C GLU A 27 115.30 72.54 -4.05
N ASN A 28 114.60 73.68 -4.09
CA ASN A 28 113.14 73.74 -3.93
C ASN A 28 112.39 73.02 -5.07
N ALA A 29 112.86 73.14 -6.31
CA ALA A 29 112.29 72.42 -7.45
C ALA A 29 112.51 70.91 -7.30
N GLN A 30 113.69 70.47 -6.82
CA GLN A 30 113.96 69.06 -6.54
C GLN A 30 113.05 68.51 -5.42
N LEU A 31 112.83 69.27 -4.34
CA LEU A 31 111.87 68.89 -3.29
C LEU A 31 110.45 68.77 -3.82
N SER A 32 110.02 69.72 -4.66
CA SER A 32 108.69 69.67 -5.28
C SER A 32 108.54 68.46 -6.20
N ILE A 33 109.56 68.16 -7.02
CA ILE A 33 109.58 66.96 -7.88
C ILE A 33 109.50 65.69 -7.03
N ALA A 34 110.25 65.62 -5.92
CA ALA A 34 110.20 64.48 -5.02
C ALA A 34 108.80 64.32 -4.41
N GLU A 35 108.18 65.39 -3.92
CA GLU A 35 106.82 65.36 -3.39
C GLU A 35 105.78 64.94 -4.44
N TYR A 36 105.90 65.42 -5.68
CA TYR A 36 105.04 64.98 -6.78
C TYR A 36 105.26 63.51 -7.11
N SER A 37 106.50 63.02 -7.10
CA SER A 37 106.79 61.60 -7.35
C SER A 37 106.23 60.70 -6.24
N GLU A 38 106.28 61.12 -4.98
CA GLU A 38 105.66 60.38 -3.86
C GLU A 38 104.14 60.36 -3.98
N LYS A 39 103.52 61.48 -4.35
CA LYS A 39 102.08 61.55 -4.62
C LYS A 39 101.72 60.65 -5.80
N GLU A 40 102.47 60.68 -6.89
CA GLU A 40 102.21 59.83 -8.07
C GLU A 40 102.23 58.34 -7.68
N VAL A 41 103.23 57.90 -6.89
CA VAL A 41 103.27 56.54 -6.35
C VAL A 41 102.01 56.25 -5.52
N ALA A 42 101.65 57.11 -4.57
CA ALA A 42 100.46 56.91 -3.74
C ALA A 42 99.14 56.88 -4.56
N TRP A 43 99.05 57.65 -5.64
CA TRP A 43 97.92 57.62 -6.58
C TRP A 43 97.88 56.30 -7.36
N THR A 44 99.02 55.82 -7.85
CA THR A 44 99.08 54.52 -8.56
C THR A 44 98.76 53.34 -7.66
N GLU A 45 99.20 53.36 -6.40
CA GLU A 45 98.83 52.35 -5.40
C GLU A 45 97.32 52.37 -5.12
N ARG A 46 96.73 53.57 -4.98
CA ARG A 46 95.29 53.72 -4.79
C ARG A 46 94.49 53.28 -6.01
N GLU A 47 94.96 53.57 -7.21
CA GLU A 47 94.34 53.11 -8.45
C GLU A 47 94.39 51.58 -8.56
N GLY A 48 95.54 50.97 -8.25
CA GLY A 48 95.67 49.52 -8.18
C GLY A 48 94.72 48.87 -7.16
N ALA A 49 94.56 49.47 -5.97
CA ALA A 49 93.60 49.00 -4.97
C ALA A 49 92.14 49.08 -5.46
N LEU A 50 91.78 50.17 -6.15
CA LEU A 50 90.43 50.33 -6.72
C LEU A 50 90.15 49.33 -7.86
N ILE A 51 91.16 49.01 -8.68
CA ILE A 51 91.05 47.97 -9.71
C ILE A 51 90.84 46.60 -9.06
N SER A 52 91.63 46.26 -8.03
CA SER A 52 91.45 45.01 -7.28
C SER A 52 90.05 44.90 -6.66
N ASP A 53 89.57 45.97 -6.01
CA ASP A 53 88.21 46.03 -5.47
C ASP A 53 87.13 45.86 -6.56
N ALA A 54 87.36 46.41 -7.76
CA ALA A 54 86.44 46.26 -8.89
C ALA A 54 86.42 44.81 -9.41
N GLU A 55 87.59 44.18 -9.57
CA GLU A 55 87.72 42.78 -9.96
C GLU A 55 87.04 41.84 -8.95
N GLU A 56 87.18 42.10 -7.64
CA GLU A 56 86.48 41.34 -6.59
C GLU A 56 84.97 41.50 -6.68
N ARG A 57 84.47 42.72 -6.95
CA ARG A 57 83.03 42.97 -7.15
C ARG A 57 82.51 42.26 -8.39
N ASP A 58 83.25 42.29 -9.50
CA ASP A 58 82.87 41.62 -10.73
C ASP A 58 82.84 40.09 -10.55
N ALA A 59 83.82 39.53 -9.83
CA ALA A 59 83.82 38.11 -9.48
C ALA A 59 82.60 37.75 -8.60
N ARG A 60 82.24 38.60 -7.65
CA ARG A 60 81.05 38.41 -6.80
C ARG A 60 79.75 38.54 -7.58
N ILE A 61 79.64 39.52 -8.49
CA ILE A 61 78.48 39.68 -9.37
C ILE A 61 78.29 38.41 -10.19
N LYS A 62 79.36 37.91 -10.81
CA LYS A 62 79.32 36.67 -11.59
C LYS A 62 78.88 35.47 -10.77
N ALA A 63 79.40 35.31 -9.55
CA ALA A 63 78.98 34.22 -8.66
C ALA A 63 77.48 34.32 -8.30
N LEU A 64 76.97 35.52 -8.04
CA LEU A 64 75.54 35.73 -7.77
C LEU A 64 74.67 35.50 -9.02
N GLU A 65 75.16 35.83 -10.21
CA GLU A 65 74.48 35.54 -11.48
C GLU A 65 74.37 34.03 -11.72
N ASP A 66 75.44 33.28 -11.44
CA ASP A 66 75.47 31.81 -11.52
C ASP A 66 74.51 31.18 -10.49
N ASP A 67 74.48 31.68 -9.24
CA ASP A 67 73.54 31.23 -8.21
C ASP A 67 72.07 31.50 -8.60
N VAL A 68 71.79 32.67 -9.16
CA VAL A 68 70.44 33.02 -9.64
C VAL A 68 70.04 32.14 -10.83
N ALA A 69 70.97 31.81 -11.72
CA ALA A 69 70.71 30.88 -12.82
C ALA A 69 70.39 29.47 -12.31
N ALA A 70 71.17 28.96 -11.33
CA ALA A 70 70.94 27.66 -10.72
C ALA A 70 69.58 27.58 -10.01
N LEU A 71 69.21 28.61 -9.24
CA LEU A 71 67.90 28.67 -8.56
C LEU A 71 66.72 28.71 -9.54
N ARG A 72 66.88 29.40 -10.68
CA ARG A 72 65.85 29.40 -11.74
C ARG A 72 65.69 28.04 -12.38
N GLU A 73 66.79 27.32 -12.60
CA GLU A 73 66.75 25.96 -13.13
C GLU A 73 66.09 25.00 -12.14
N GLU A 74 66.44 25.06 -10.86
CA GLU A 74 65.81 24.27 -9.79
C GLU A 74 64.31 24.56 -9.70
N GLN A 75 63.90 25.83 -9.73
CA GLN A 75 62.49 26.21 -9.70
C GLN A 75 61.70 25.67 -10.91
N GLU A 76 62.31 25.69 -12.10
CA GLU A 76 61.69 25.16 -13.31
C GLU A 76 61.59 23.63 -13.26
N GLN A 77 62.61 22.94 -12.76
CA GLN A 77 62.57 21.48 -12.54
C GLN A 77 61.49 21.10 -11.52
N ASP A 78 61.37 21.83 -10.42
CA ASP A 78 60.31 21.63 -9.42
C ASP A 78 58.91 21.87 -10.01
N ARG A 79 58.76 22.91 -10.84
CA ARG A 79 57.50 23.18 -11.56
C ARG A 79 57.15 22.04 -12.50
N GLN A 80 58.11 21.54 -13.26
CA GLN A 80 57.91 20.40 -14.16
C GLN A 80 57.57 19.12 -13.40
N ARG A 81 58.24 18.88 -12.26
CA ARG A 81 57.96 17.73 -11.40
C ARG A 81 56.55 17.77 -10.84
N ARG A 82 56.08 18.91 -10.33
CA ARG A 82 54.70 19.06 -9.84
C ARG A 82 53.68 18.83 -10.94
N LEU A 83 53.90 19.37 -12.13
CA LEU A 83 53.03 19.13 -13.28
C LEU A 83 53.01 17.66 -13.70
N ALA A 84 54.15 16.96 -13.65
CA ALA A 84 54.21 15.53 -13.93
C ALA A 84 53.47 14.71 -12.87
N GLU A 85 53.64 15.02 -11.58
CA GLU A 85 52.94 14.35 -10.48
C GLU A 85 51.42 14.60 -10.54
N ASP A 86 50.99 15.82 -10.86
CA ASP A 86 49.57 16.16 -11.01
C ASP A 86 48.95 15.47 -12.25
N ASN A 87 49.66 15.42 -13.38
CA ASN A 87 49.22 14.66 -14.54
C ASN A 87 49.08 13.16 -14.20
N GLU A 88 50.07 12.58 -13.51
CA GLU A 88 50.01 11.17 -13.12
C GLU A 88 48.88 10.88 -12.11
N ARG A 89 48.56 11.83 -11.21
CA ARG A 89 47.39 11.73 -10.32
C ARG A 89 46.09 11.77 -11.11
N THR A 90 45.94 12.74 -12.02
CA THR A 90 44.72 12.83 -12.84
C THR A 90 44.54 11.61 -13.75
N GLU A 91 45.61 11.05 -14.30
CA GLU A 91 45.55 9.79 -15.06
C GLU A 91 45.10 8.61 -14.17
N ARG A 92 45.63 8.49 -12.94
CA ARG A 92 45.18 7.46 -12.00
C ARG A 92 43.71 7.62 -11.64
N ASP A 93 43.24 8.83 -11.40
CA ASP A 93 41.84 9.13 -11.09
C ASP A 93 40.91 8.81 -12.28
N LEU A 94 41.34 9.13 -13.50
CA LEU A 94 40.61 8.77 -14.73
C LEU A 94 40.53 7.25 -14.92
N VAL A 95 41.61 6.51 -14.65
CA VAL A 95 41.59 5.04 -14.70
C VAL A 95 40.70 4.45 -13.61
N ALA A 96 40.76 4.99 -12.38
CA ALA A 96 39.94 4.53 -11.27
C ALA A 96 38.44 4.78 -11.54
N THR A 97 38.10 5.96 -12.05
CA THR A 97 36.72 6.32 -12.43
C THR A 97 36.22 5.47 -13.60
N ALA A 98 37.04 5.24 -14.64
CA ALA A 98 36.69 4.34 -15.74
C ALA A 98 36.44 2.90 -15.26
N ALA A 99 37.30 2.37 -14.38
CA ALA A 99 37.11 1.05 -13.78
C ALA A 99 35.85 0.96 -12.91
N SER A 100 35.49 2.04 -12.21
CA SER A 100 34.22 2.11 -11.45
C SER A 100 33.01 2.06 -12.38
N LEU A 101 33.02 2.85 -13.46
CA LEU A 101 31.94 2.86 -14.46
C LEU A 101 31.78 1.51 -15.15
N GLU A 102 32.87 0.79 -15.40
CA GLU A 102 32.81 -0.56 -15.98
C GLU A 102 32.17 -1.58 -15.02
N ARG A 103 32.48 -1.50 -13.71
CA ARG A 103 31.81 -2.34 -12.70
C ARG A 103 30.32 -2.01 -12.60
N GLU A 104 29.94 -0.75 -12.64
CA GLU A 104 28.53 -0.34 -12.63
C GLU A 104 27.78 -0.84 -13.87
N ARG A 105 28.41 -0.81 -15.05
CA ARG A 105 27.84 -1.39 -16.28
C ARG A 105 27.65 -2.90 -16.15
N ALA A 106 28.63 -3.63 -15.62
CA ALA A 106 28.51 -5.08 -15.40
C ALA A 106 27.40 -5.42 -14.40
N LEU A 107 27.23 -4.62 -13.34
CA LEU A 107 26.11 -4.76 -12.39
C LEU A 107 24.77 -4.46 -13.05
N ALA A 108 24.68 -3.42 -13.89
CA ALA A 108 23.47 -3.10 -14.64
C ALA A 108 23.09 -4.23 -15.61
N GLU A 109 24.06 -4.78 -16.35
CA GLU A 109 23.83 -5.94 -17.23
C GLU A 109 23.38 -7.18 -16.45
N SER A 110 23.94 -7.42 -15.26
CA SER A 110 23.49 -8.49 -14.36
C SER A 110 22.05 -8.27 -13.87
N HIS A 111 21.68 -7.03 -13.54
CA HIS A 111 20.31 -6.71 -13.14
C HIS A 111 19.33 -6.88 -14.30
N ASP A 112 19.69 -6.44 -15.51
CA ASP A 112 18.86 -6.62 -16.71
C ASP A 112 18.67 -8.11 -17.05
N ALA A 113 19.70 -8.94 -16.86
CA ALA A 113 19.58 -10.39 -17.00
C ALA A 113 18.59 -10.98 -15.97
N ARG A 114 18.68 -10.56 -14.71
CA ARG A 114 17.76 -11.00 -13.65
C ARG A 114 16.32 -10.54 -13.88
N ILE A 115 16.13 -9.33 -14.40
CA ILE A 115 14.80 -8.81 -14.76
C ILE A 115 14.20 -9.65 -15.89
N LYS A 116 14.98 -10.01 -16.92
CA LYS A 116 14.51 -10.89 -18.01
C LYS A 116 14.10 -12.26 -17.48
N GLU A 117 14.94 -12.88 -16.64
CA GLU A 117 14.65 -14.17 -16.02
C GLU A 117 13.34 -14.12 -15.19
N LEU A 118 13.19 -13.14 -14.31
CA LEU A 118 11.96 -12.96 -13.52
C LEU A 118 10.73 -12.68 -14.40
N THR A 119 10.91 -11.98 -15.52
CA THR A 119 9.82 -11.73 -16.47
C THR A 119 9.39 -13.01 -17.19
N GLU A 120 10.34 -13.87 -17.54
CA GLU A 120 10.09 -15.20 -18.12
C GLU A 120 9.42 -16.13 -17.09
N GLU A 121 9.88 -16.14 -15.84
CA GLU A 121 9.24 -16.88 -14.74
C GLU A 121 7.78 -16.44 -14.52
N LEU A 122 7.52 -15.13 -14.52
CA LEU A 122 6.15 -14.60 -14.41
C LEU A 122 5.28 -14.98 -15.61
N ALA A 123 5.85 -15.02 -16.82
CA ALA A 123 5.13 -15.48 -18.00
C ALA A 123 4.79 -16.97 -17.91
N ALA A 124 5.73 -17.79 -17.43
CA ALA A 124 5.52 -19.23 -17.21
C ALA A 124 4.43 -19.48 -16.15
N LEU A 125 4.47 -18.79 -15.00
CA LEU A 125 3.45 -18.91 -13.95
C LEU A 125 2.06 -18.46 -14.43
N ARG A 126 1.99 -17.44 -15.29
CA ARG A 126 0.71 -17.03 -15.91
C ARG A 126 0.18 -18.11 -16.85
N ALA A 127 1.04 -18.74 -17.64
CA ALA A 127 0.65 -19.83 -18.52
C ALA A 127 0.17 -21.06 -17.73
N GLU A 128 0.87 -21.44 -16.66
CA GLU A 128 0.47 -22.53 -15.76
C GLU A 128 -0.89 -22.25 -15.12
N ARG A 129 -1.12 -21.03 -14.62
CA ARG A 129 -2.41 -20.64 -14.05
C ARG A 129 -3.55 -20.70 -15.07
N GLU A 130 -3.30 -20.38 -16.34
CA GLU A 130 -4.31 -20.48 -17.39
C GLU A 130 -4.61 -21.95 -17.74
N VAL A 131 -3.60 -22.82 -17.74
CA VAL A 131 -3.79 -24.27 -17.90
C VAL A 131 -4.61 -24.84 -16.74
N ASP A 132 -4.31 -24.48 -15.49
CA ASP A 132 -5.08 -24.89 -14.31
C ASP A 132 -6.54 -24.42 -14.39
N LYS A 133 -6.75 -23.20 -14.88
CA LYS A 133 -8.10 -22.66 -15.10
C LYS A 133 -8.85 -23.47 -16.16
N GLN A 134 -8.21 -23.77 -17.29
CA GLN A 134 -8.80 -24.61 -18.33
C GLN A 134 -9.11 -26.02 -17.81
N GLN A 135 -8.22 -26.61 -17.00
CA GLN A 135 -8.46 -27.91 -16.36
C GLN A 135 -9.69 -27.86 -15.44
N ARG A 136 -9.82 -26.84 -14.59
CA ARG A 136 -11.01 -26.67 -13.74
C ARG A 136 -12.28 -26.48 -14.55
N GLU A 137 -12.23 -25.71 -15.65
CA GLU A 137 -13.36 -25.54 -16.55
C GLU A 137 -13.77 -26.87 -17.21
N THR A 138 -12.80 -27.71 -17.60
CA THR A 138 -13.07 -29.05 -18.13
C THR A 138 -13.63 -29.99 -17.06
N GLU A 139 -13.07 -30.00 -15.85
CA GLU A 139 -13.58 -30.80 -14.73
C GLU A 139 -15.01 -30.38 -14.34
N ASP A 140 -15.28 -29.07 -14.30
CA ASP A 140 -16.62 -28.56 -14.03
C ASP A 140 -17.59 -28.87 -15.18
N ALA A 141 -17.15 -28.88 -16.43
CA ALA A 141 -17.95 -29.31 -17.56
C ALA A 141 -18.29 -30.81 -17.47
N GLU A 142 -17.31 -31.65 -17.14
CA GLU A 142 -17.49 -33.09 -16.92
C GLU A 142 -18.44 -33.36 -15.74
N ARG A 143 -18.31 -32.63 -14.63
CA ARG A 143 -19.25 -32.72 -13.49
C ARG A 143 -20.67 -32.36 -13.90
N ARG A 144 -20.85 -31.27 -14.64
CA ARG A 144 -22.20 -30.89 -15.16
C ARG A 144 -22.76 -31.94 -16.12
N GLU A 145 -21.93 -32.61 -16.89
CA GLU A 145 -22.38 -33.70 -17.78
C GLU A 145 -22.77 -34.95 -16.97
N ALA A 146 -21.99 -35.30 -15.94
CA ALA A 146 -22.31 -36.37 -15.01
C ALA A 146 -23.63 -36.10 -14.26
N ASP A 147 -23.82 -34.90 -13.73
CA ASP A 147 -25.06 -34.50 -13.05
C ASP A 147 -26.27 -34.55 -13.99
N LYS A 148 -26.10 -34.16 -15.26
CA LYS A 148 -27.15 -34.29 -16.28
C LYS A 148 -27.47 -35.75 -16.61
N ALA A 149 -26.47 -36.63 -16.63
CA ALA A 149 -26.66 -38.06 -16.86
C ALA A 149 -27.38 -38.72 -15.68
N GLU A 150 -27.02 -38.36 -14.44
CA GLU A 150 -27.70 -38.81 -13.23
C GLU A 150 -29.14 -38.30 -13.19
N ALA A 151 -29.38 -37.02 -13.47
CA ALA A 151 -30.73 -36.46 -13.55
C ALA A 151 -31.60 -37.16 -14.61
N LYS A 152 -31.01 -37.54 -15.76
CA LYS A 152 -31.70 -38.37 -16.77
C LYS A 152 -32.03 -39.76 -16.25
N GLN A 153 -31.11 -40.44 -15.58
CA GLN A 153 -31.37 -41.76 -14.97
C GLN A 153 -32.46 -41.68 -13.91
N VAL A 154 -32.44 -40.64 -13.07
CA VAL A 154 -33.49 -40.39 -12.06
C VAL A 154 -34.83 -40.12 -12.73
N ALA A 155 -34.87 -39.30 -13.79
CA ALA A 155 -36.08 -39.06 -14.56
C ALA A 155 -36.62 -40.34 -15.22
N GLU A 156 -35.75 -41.15 -15.84
CA GLU A 156 -36.11 -42.45 -16.42
C GLU A 156 -36.65 -43.41 -15.34
N ALA A 157 -36.01 -43.47 -14.18
CA ALA A 157 -36.49 -44.26 -13.03
C ALA A 157 -37.88 -43.77 -12.56
N HIS A 158 -38.09 -42.46 -12.44
CA HIS A 158 -39.39 -41.88 -12.11
C HIS A 158 -40.46 -42.18 -13.17
N THR A 159 -40.13 -42.10 -14.46
CA THR A 159 -41.09 -42.49 -15.53
C THR A 159 -41.44 -43.97 -15.46
N THR A 160 -40.49 -44.82 -15.10
CA THR A 160 -40.72 -46.27 -14.90
C THR A 160 -41.61 -46.52 -13.67
N GLN A 161 -41.43 -45.74 -12.59
CA GLN A 161 -42.32 -45.79 -11.42
C GLN A 161 -43.72 -45.28 -11.76
N LEU A 162 -43.84 -44.19 -12.51
CA LEU A 162 -45.13 -43.63 -12.93
C LEU A 162 -45.89 -44.60 -13.83
N THR A 163 -45.24 -45.22 -14.81
CA THR A 163 -45.87 -46.27 -15.63
C THR A 163 -46.30 -47.48 -14.81
N GLY A 164 -45.52 -47.88 -13.80
CA GLY A 164 -45.92 -48.91 -12.85
C GLY A 164 -47.13 -48.51 -11.98
N ILE A 165 -47.22 -47.24 -11.56
CA ILE A 165 -48.37 -46.69 -10.85
C ILE A 165 -49.59 -46.61 -11.79
N GLU A 166 -49.40 -46.20 -13.05
CA GLU A 166 -50.46 -46.17 -14.07
C GLU A 166 -51.02 -47.57 -14.34
N GLU A 167 -50.18 -48.61 -14.41
CA GLU A 167 -50.65 -50.00 -14.52
C GLU A 167 -51.41 -50.46 -13.27
N GLN A 168 -50.97 -50.05 -12.07
CA GLN A 168 -51.70 -50.34 -10.84
C GLN A 168 -53.05 -49.61 -10.79
N LEU A 169 -53.09 -48.34 -11.20
CA LEU A 169 -54.30 -47.56 -11.33
C LEU A 169 -55.22 -48.16 -12.39
N ALA A 170 -54.70 -48.62 -13.53
CA ALA A 170 -55.49 -49.31 -14.55
C ALA A 170 -56.12 -50.60 -14.01
N LYS A 171 -55.39 -51.39 -13.21
CA LYS A 171 -55.95 -52.57 -12.51
C LYS A 171 -56.99 -52.21 -11.47
N ILE A 172 -56.78 -51.11 -10.73
CA ILE A 172 -57.77 -50.60 -9.77
C ILE A 172 -59.00 -50.10 -10.52
N VAL A 173 -58.83 -49.43 -11.67
CA VAL A 173 -59.91 -48.96 -12.53
C VAL A 173 -60.69 -50.14 -13.08
N GLU A 174 -60.04 -51.17 -13.65
CA GLU A 174 -60.71 -52.41 -14.08
C GLU A 174 -61.47 -53.08 -12.94
N HIS A 175 -60.87 -53.18 -11.74
CA HIS A 175 -61.55 -53.73 -10.57
C HIS A 175 -62.71 -52.84 -10.08
N SER A 176 -62.56 -51.52 -10.19
CA SER A 176 -63.59 -50.55 -9.85
C SER A 176 -64.70 -50.54 -10.88
N ASP A 177 -64.40 -50.74 -12.15
CA ASP A 177 -65.36 -50.83 -13.26
C ASP A 177 -66.14 -52.14 -13.14
N GLU A 178 -65.50 -53.25 -12.77
CA GLU A 178 -66.20 -54.49 -12.39
C GLU A 178 -67.13 -54.29 -11.19
N GLN A 179 -66.70 -53.54 -10.17
CA GLN A 179 -67.57 -53.16 -9.05
C GLN A 179 -68.67 -52.19 -9.47
N PHE A 180 -68.39 -51.24 -10.37
CA PHE A 180 -69.34 -50.28 -10.89
C PHE A 180 -70.39 -50.95 -11.76
N VAL A 181 -70.06 -51.98 -12.55
CA VAL A 181 -71.07 -52.78 -13.27
C VAL A 181 -71.96 -53.55 -12.27
N GLN A 182 -71.41 -54.03 -11.15
CA GLN A 182 -72.22 -54.63 -10.07
C GLN A 182 -73.10 -53.60 -9.34
N TYR A 183 -72.60 -52.38 -9.13
CA TYR A 183 -73.36 -51.29 -8.52
C TYR A 183 -74.36 -50.65 -9.50
N GLU A 184 -74.08 -50.58 -10.79
CA GLU A 184 -74.94 -50.05 -11.84
C GLU A 184 -76.13 -50.98 -12.07
N ALA A 185 -75.95 -52.30 -11.99
CA ALA A 185 -77.07 -53.24 -11.92
C ALA A 185 -77.98 -52.99 -10.70
N ARG A 186 -77.40 -52.61 -9.56
CA ARG A 186 -78.11 -52.23 -8.33
C ARG A 186 -78.76 -50.83 -8.43
N VAL A 187 -78.13 -49.89 -9.11
CA VAL A 187 -78.62 -48.53 -9.32
C VAL A 187 -79.72 -48.53 -10.37
N GLN A 188 -79.65 -49.33 -11.44
CA GLN A 188 -80.77 -49.51 -12.39
C GLN A 188 -82.01 -50.10 -11.69
N GLU A 189 -81.85 -50.94 -10.67
CA GLU A 189 -82.95 -51.40 -9.81
C GLU A 189 -83.57 -50.26 -8.97
N VAL A 190 -82.76 -49.27 -8.56
CA VAL A 190 -83.18 -48.10 -7.78
C VAL A 190 -83.69 -46.95 -8.67
N VAL A 191 -83.17 -46.78 -9.89
CA VAL A 191 -83.59 -45.77 -10.88
C VAL A 191 -84.99 -46.11 -11.40
N VAL A 192 -85.33 -47.39 -11.59
CA VAL A 192 -86.73 -47.81 -11.87
C VAL A 192 -87.69 -47.46 -10.71
N ARG A 193 -87.17 -47.24 -9.48
CA ARG A 193 -87.96 -46.77 -8.32
C ARG A 193 -87.97 -45.25 -8.16
N LEU A 194 -86.96 -44.53 -8.66
CA LEU A 194 -86.85 -43.06 -8.57
C LEU A 194 -87.43 -42.33 -9.79
N ASP A 195 -87.54 -42.98 -10.96
CA ASP A 195 -88.28 -42.49 -12.15
C ASP A 195 -89.80 -42.35 -11.91
N LYS A 196 -90.31 -42.77 -10.74
CA LYS A 196 -91.68 -42.47 -10.27
C LYS A 196 -91.79 -41.22 -9.41
N ILE A 197 -90.67 -40.62 -9.02
CA ILE A 197 -90.61 -39.49 -8.08
C ILE A 197 -90.04 -38.23 -8.77
N GLU A 198 -89.37 -38.39 -9.91
CA GLU A 198 -88.70 -37.30 -10.65
C GLU A 198 -89.57 -36.64 -11.75
N ASP A 199 -90.89 -36.80 -11.70
CA ASP A 199 -91.85 -36.01 -12.51
C ASP A 199 -92.30 -34.70 -11.80
N GLY A 200 -91.70 -34.35 -10.65
CA GLY A 200 -92.20 -33.29 -9.76
C GLY A 200 -91.34 -32.04 -9.52
N ALA A 201 -90.11 -31.93 -10.03
CA ALA A 201 -89.21 -30.88 -9.50
C ALA A 201 -88.23 -30.24 -10.51
N VAL A 202 -88.67 -29.98 -11.74
CA VAL A 202 -87.93 -29.15 -12.73
C VAL A 202 -88.55 -27.76 -12.83
N LYS A 203 -88.42 -26.88 -11.80
CA LYS A 203 -88.77 -25.46 -12.03
C LYS A 203 -88.15 -24.32 -11.22
N ASP A 204 -87.23 -24.51 -10.27
CA ASP A 204 -86.72 -23.37 -9.48
C ASP A 204 -85.18 -23.35 -9.31
N ARG A 205 -84.42 -23.38 -10.41
CA ARG A 205 -82.98 -23.04 -10.40
C ARG A 205 -82.58 -22.24 -11.64
N GLU A 206 -83.22 -21.09 -11.83
CA GLU A 206 -82.87 -20.13 -12.89
C GLU A 206 -82.67 -18.69 -12.39
N LEU A 207 -82.55 -18.43 -11.09
CA LEU A 207 -82.33 -17.07 -10.57
C LEU A 207 -81.40 -17.03 -9.35
N HIS A 208 -80.10 -17.22 -9.56
CA HIS A 208 -79.09 -16.62 -8.68
C HIS A 208 -77.69 -16.45 -9.31
N GLU A 209 -77.64 -16.18 -10.62
CA GLU A 209 -76.39 -15.99 -11.38
C GLU A 209 -76.09 -14.51 -11.70
N ALA A 210 -76.48 -13.60 -10.81
CA ALA A 210 -76.25 -12.16 -10.99
C ALA A 210 -75.92 -11.47 -9.66
N GLU A 211 -74.84 -11.87 -8.99
CA GLU A 211 -74.32 -11.08 -7.85
C GLU A 211 -72.85 -11.34 -7.50
N MET A 212 -71.95 -11.54 -8.48
CA MET A 212 -70.50 -11.55 -8.21
C MET A 212 -69.71 -10.89 -9.34
N ALA A 213 -69.84 -9.58 -9.44
CA ALA A 213 -68.81 -8.71 -9.96
C ALA A 213 -68.71 -7.54 -8.99
N GLU A 214 -67.62 -7.45 -8.21
CA GLU A 214 -67.04 -6.20 -7.66
C GLU A 214 -66.06 -6.51 -6.50
N ALA A 215 -64.79 -6.77 -6.80
CA ALA A 215 -63.66 -6.55 -5.87
C ALA A 215 -62.30 -6.64 -6.59
N ALA A 216 -61.98 -5.67 -7.44
CA ALA A 216 -60.64 -5.49 -8.01
C ALA A 216 -60.15 -4.07 -7.75
N ALA A 217 -59.64 -3.83 -6.54
CA ALA A 217 -58.75 -2.71 -6.22
C ALA A 217 -58.09 -2.95 -4.86
N LYS A 218 -56.95 -3.63 -4.85
CA LYS A 218 -55.97 -3.59 -3.76
C LYS A 218 -54.59 -3.34 -4.36
N PRO A 219 -53.69 -2.61 -3.66
CA PRO A 219 -52.35 -2.34 -4.15
C PRO A 219 -51.58 -3.64 -4.28
N THR A 220 -50.92 -3.84 -5.41
CA THR A 220 -50.12 -5.04 -5.67
C THR A 220 -48.87 -5.05 -4.78
N MET A 221 -48.52 -6.25 -4.31
CA MET A 221 -47.35 -6.55 -3.48
C MET A 221 -46.03 -6.03 -4.09
N GLU A 222 -45.97 -5.91 -5.42
CA GLU A 222 -44.88 -5.25 -6.16
C GLU A 222 -44.63 -3.81 -5.71
N SER A 223 -45.68 -3.02 -5.43
CA SER A 223 -45.51 -1.62 -5.02
C SER A 223 -44.92 -1.47 -3.61
N ILE A 224 -45.12 -2.46 -2.73
CA ILE A 224 -44.55 -2.46 -1.37
C ILE A 224 -43.11 -2.98 -1.41
N LEU A 225 -42.84 -3.97 -2.27
CA LEU A 225 -41.49 -4.50 -2.48
C LEU A 225 -40.56 -3.48 -3.16
N ASP A 226 -41.06 -2.71 -4.13
CA ASP A 226 -40.28 -1.65 -4.78
C ASP A 226 -39.97 -0.50 -3.83
N ALA A 227 -40.91 -0.11 -2.95
CA ALA A 227 -40.69 0.92 -1.94
C ALA A 227 -39.65 0.48 -0.88
N ASN A 228 -39.72 -0.78 -0.42
CA ASN A 228 -38.73 -1.33 0.51
C ASN A 228 -37.35 -1.49 -0.14
N LYS A 229 -37.29 -1.81 -1.45
CA LYS A 229 -36.04 -1.89 -2.21
C LYS A 229 -35.38 -0.52 -2.33
N THR A 230 -36.15 0.54 -2.60
CA THR A 230 -35.60 1.91 -2.65
C THR A 230 -35.11 2.40 -1.30
N ASP A 231 -35.80 2.08 -0.20
CA ASP A 231 -35.38 2.48 1.15
C ASP A 231 -34.13 1.72 1.63
N LEU A 232 -34.02 0.42 1.32
CA LEU A 232 -32.81 -0.36 1.57
C LEU A 232 -31.62 0.14 0.76
N GLN A 233 -31.81 0.44 -0.53
CA GLN A 233 -30.75 1.00 -1.37
C GLN A 233 -30.29 2.38 -0.87
N ALA A 234 -31.23 3.25 -0.47
CA ALA A 234 -30.89 4.56 0.11
C ALA A 234 -30.10 4.43 1.42
N THR A 235 -30.47 3.47 2.28
CA THR A 235 -29.80 3.23 3.56
C THR A 235 -28.37 2.72 3.37
N ILE A 236 -28.15 1.80 2.42
CA ILE A 236 -26.82 1.26 2.10
C ILE A 236 -25.93 2.35 1.49
N LEU A 237 -26.47 3.18 0.58
CA LEU A 237 -25.71 4.30 0.01
C LEU A 237 -25.31 5.32 1.08
N ALA A 238 -26.20 5.66 2.00
CA ALA A 238 -25.88 6.57 3.11
C ALA A 238 -24.80 6.00 4.05
N GLN A 239 -24.81 4.70 4.31
CA GLN A 239 -23.77 4.04 5.10
C GLN A 239 -22.42 4.02 4.38
N LEU A 240 -22.41 3.79 3.05
CA LEU A 240 -21.20 3.84 2.24
C LEU A 240 -20.61 5.25 2.16
N GLU A 241 -21.46 6.28 2.03
CA GLU A 241 -21.01 7.69 2.10
C GLU A 241 -20.44 8.04 3.48
N SER A 242 -21.03 7.52 4.56
CA SER A 242 -20.50 7.71 5.91
C SER A 242 -19.13 7.04 6.10
N ILE A 243 -18.97 5.80 5.59
CA ILE A 243 -17.68 5.08 5.62
C ILE A 243 -16.64 5.80 4.76
N GLU A 244 -17.03 6.28 3.56
CA GLU A 244 -16.17 7.08 2.69
C GLU A 244 -15.69 8.36 3.39
N SER A 245 -16.60 9.09 4.04
CA SER A 245 -16.24 10.28 4.81
C SER A 245 -15.27 9.96 5.95
N ASN A 246 -15.52 8.90 6.71
CA ASN A 246 -14.67 8.52 7.85
C ASN A 246 -13.28 8.04 7.41
N LEU A 247 -13.19 7.32 6.29
CA LEU A 247 -11.90 6.87 5.73
C LEU A 247 -11.09 8.03 5.15
N ARG A 248 -11.73 9.04 4.56
CA ARG A 248 -11.05 10.26 4.14
C ARG A 248 -10.47 11.00 5.33
N THR A 249 -11.27 11.24 6.37
CA THR A 249 -10.80 11.98 7.56
C THR A 249 -9.68 11.24 8.32
N ASP A 250 -9.77 9.91 8.50
CA ASP A 250 -8.71 9.12 9.14
C ASP A 250 -7.45 9.02 8.26
N GLY A 251 -7.62 9.00 6.93
CA GLY A 251 -6.51 9.08 5.98
C GLY A 251 -5.78 10.40 6.04
N ASP A 252 -6.52 11.52 6.05
CA ASP A 252 -5.98 12.88 6.11
C ASP A 252 -5.26 13.14 7.45
N GLU A 253 -5.82 12.70 8.58
CA GLU A 253 -5.18 12.83 9.90
C GLU A 253 -3.87 12.02 9.99
N LYS A 254 -3.86 10.78 9.49
CA LYS A 254 -2.62 9.97 9.44
C LYS A 254 -1.59 10.55 8.47
N HIS A 255 -2.04 11.17 7.38
CA HIS A 255 -1.16 11.82 6.42
C HIS A 255 -0.45 13.02 7.04
N GLU A 256 -1.19 13.90 7.73
CA GLU A 256 -0.62 15.02 8.48
C GLU A 256 0.37 14.55 9.57
N ASP A 257 0.06 13.50 10.33
CA ASP A 257 0.97 12.97 11.36
C ASP A 257 2.26 12.37 10.77
N ILE A 258 2.18 11.67 9.65
CA ILE A 258 3.36 11.11 8.95
C ILE A 258 4.20 12.23 8.33
N LEU A 259 3.58 13.21 7.68
CA LEU A 259 4.28 14.38 7.12
C LEU A 259 4.96 15.20 8.23
N ALA A 260 4.29 15.37 9.37
CA ALA A 260 4.89 16.04 10.53
C ALA A 260 6.12 15.29 11.04
N LYS A 261 6.05 13.95 11.17
CA LYS A 261 7.20 13.11 11.58
C LYS A 261 8.35 13.14 10.58
N LEU A 262 8.05 13.02 9.29
CA LEU A 262 9.04 13.12 8.21
C LEU A 262 9.72 14.49 8.24
N LYS A 263 8.92 15.56 8.37
CA LYS A 263 9.44 16.92 8.49
C LYS A 263 10.40 17.06 9.67
N THR A 264 10.02 16.60 10.86
CA THR A 264 10.89 16.67 12.05
C THR A 264 12.18 15.86 11.88
N MET A 265 12.08 14.66 11.31
CA MET A 265 13.25 13.80 11.08
C MET A 265 14.22 14.42 10.08
N VAL A 266 13.69 14.99 8.99
CA VAL A 266 14.50 15.64 7.95
C VAL A 266 15.12 16.94 8.47
N GLU A 267 14.39 17.74 9.24
CA GLU A 267 14.92 18.96 9.89
C GLU A 267 16.07 18.61 10.87
N GLU A 268 15.93 17.54 11.65
CA GLU A 268 16.96 17.07 12.58
C GLU A 268 18.21 16.58 11.84
N GLN A 269 18.03 15.75 10.80
CA GLN A 269 19.13 15.23 10.00
C GLN A 269 19.85 16.33 9.21
N ALA A 270 19.10 17.31 8.69
CA ALA A 270 19.64 18.50 8.03
C ALA A 270 20.45 19.36 9.01
N SER A 271 19.94 19.60 10.22
CA SER A 271 20.65 20.33 11.27
C SER A 271 21.98 19.67 11.62
N MET A 272 22.00 18.34 11.74
CA MET A 272 23.23 17.57 11.98
C MET A 272 24.23 17.71 10.83
N ALA A 273 23.78 17.56 9.58
CA ALA A 273 24.63 17.68 8.39
C ALA A 273 25.22 19.09 8.25
N ILE A 274 24.40 20.14 8.44
CA ILE A 274 24.83 21.54 8.41
C ILE A 274 25.89 21.78 9.50
N THR A 275 25.66 21.26 10.70
CA THR A 275 26.60 21.40 11.82
C THR A 275 27.93 20.70 11.52
N GLY A 276 27.91 19.51 10.90
CA GLY A 276 29.10 18.80 10.44
C GLY A 276 29.88 19.59 9.38
N CYS A 277 29.20 20.07 8.33
CA CYS A 277 29.85 20.87 7.29
C CYS A 277 30.47 22.16 7.86
N ILE A 278 29.78 22.83 8.79
CA ILE A 278 30.33 24.04 9.45
C ILE A 278 31.57 23.70 10.27
N ALA A 279 31.63 22.55 10.93
CA ALA A 279 32.81 22.10 11.66
C ALA A 279 34.00 21.85 10.71
N ASP A 280 33.76 21.20 9.57
CA ASP A 280 34.78 20.96 8.54
C ASP A 280 35.28 22.27 7.90
N PHE A 281 34.37 23.20 7.60
CA PHE A 281 34.74 24.55 7.15
C PHE A 281 35.48 25.35 8.22
N SER A 282 35.12 25.18 9.49
CA SER A 282 35.84 25.81 10.59
C SER A 282 37.28 25.32 10.67
N ALA A 283 37.51 24.01 10.51
CA ALA A 283 38.85 23.41 10.45
C ALA A 283 39.65 23.91 9.24
N MET A 284 39.02 24.02 8.06
CA MET A 284 39.68 24.56 6.86
C MET A 284 40.04 26.05 6.97
N LEU A 285 39.30 26.82 7.77
CA LEU A 285 39.51 28.26 7.95
C LEU A 285 40.40 28.61 9.14
N GLU A 286 41.03 27.64 9.83
CA GLU A 286 41.95 27.89 10.96
C GLU A 286 43.12 28.84 10.62
N SER A 287 43.40 29.07 9.33
CA SER A 287 44.42 30.01 8.85
C SER A 287 43.94 31.47 8.72
N LEU A 288 42.64 31.76 8.91
CA LEU A 288 42.07 33.11 8.84
C LEU A 288 41.96 33.76 10.22
N GLY A 289 41.96 35.09 10.26
CA GLY A 289 41.71 35.84 11.50
C GLY A 289 40.34 35.49 12.09
N THR A 290 40.27 35.29 13.40
CA THR A 290 39.11 34.74 14.12
C THR A 290 37.80 35.50 13.90
N THR A 291 37.85 36.81 13.64
CA THR A 291 36.67 37.64 13.36
C THR A 291 36.12 37.44 11.94
N GLN A 292 36.99 37.41 10.92
CA GLN A 292 36.58 37.15 9.54
C GLN A 292 36.07 35.71 9.37
N GLN A 293 36.69 34.76 10.06
CA GLN A 293 36.24 33.37 10.10
C GLN A 293 34.82 33.26 10.67
N ALA A 294 34.53 33.95 11.78
CA ALA A 294 33.20 33.93 12.40
C ALA A 294 32.11 34.56 11.51
N GLU A 295 32.40 35.67 10.83
CA GLU A 295 31.45 36.31 9.91
C GLU A 295 31.17 35.43 8.68
N ILE A 296 32.21 34.85 8.08
CA ILE A 296 32.08 33.96 6.91
C ILE A 296 31.30 32.69 7.28
N LEU A 297 31.63 32.05 8.41
CA LEU A 297 30.93 30.84 8.86
C LEU A 297 29.46 31.12 9.22
N SER A 298 29.17 32.28 9.80
CA SER A 298 27.79 32.69 10.10
C SER A 298 26.97 32.92 8.82
N ALA A 299 27.53 33.66 7.86
CA ALA A 299 26.88 33.89 6.57
C ALA A 299 26.68 32.58 5.78
N LEU A 300 27.70 31.70 5.78
CA LEU A 300 27.63 30.38 5.15
C LEU A 300 26.55 29.50 5.82
N ARG A 301 26.49 29.50 7.16
CA ARG A 301 25.46 28.77 7.91
C ARG A 301 24.06 29.22 7.52
N ILE A 302 23.81 30.52 7.47
CA ILE A 302 22.49 31.07 7.11
C ILE A 302 22.14 30.68 5.67
N ALA A 303 23.06 30.86 4.73
CA ALA A 303 22.83 30.53 3.32
C ALA A 303 22.55 29.02 3.10
N ILE A 304 23.32 28.14 3.74
CA ILE A 304 23.09 26.69 3.68
C ILE A 304 21.75 26.35 4.34
N GLN A 305 21.45 26.94 5.51
CA GLN A 305 20.20 26.67 6.22
C GLN A 305 18.97 27.12 5.42
N GLU A 306 19.00 28.29 4.78
CA GLU A 306 17.93 28.77 3.91
C GLU A 306 17.74 27.86 2.69
N GLN A 307 18.83 27.47 2.02
CA GLN A 307 18.77 26.59 0.86
C GLN A 307 18.25 25.19 1.22
N VAL A 308 18.69 24.64 2.35
CA VAL A 308 18.25 23.33 2.83
C VAL A 308 16.78 23.38 3.26
N THR A 309 16.36 24.43 3.98
CA THR A 309 14.95 24.61 4.36
C THR A 309 14.04 24.70 3.13
N LEU A 310 14.46 25.47 2.12
CA LEU A 310 13.71 25.62 0.87
C LEU A 310 13.62 24.29 0.12
N ASN A 311 14.73 23.57 -0.04
CA ASN A 311 14.73 22.25 -0.66
C ASN A 311 13.85 21.24 0.09
N ILE A 312 13.93 21.19 1.43
CA ILE A 312 13.10 20.30 2.25
C ILE A 312 11.63 20.63 2.07
N SER A 313 11.26 21.92 2.11
CA SER A 313 9.86 22.33 1.92
C SER A 313 9.33 21.92 0.54
N PHE A 314 10.14 22.09 -0.51
CA PHE A 314 9.79 21.69 -1.87
C PHE A 314 9.56 20.17 -1.98
N TYR A 315 10.49 19.36 -1.46
CA TYR A 315 10.35 17.90 -1.48
C TYR A 315 9.17 17.40 -0.64
N ILE A 316 8.90 18.01 0.51
CA ILE A 316 7.72 17.65 1.33
C ILE A 316 6.43 17.97 0.58
N GLU A 317 6.35 19.12 -0.09
CA GLU A 317 5.18 19.50 -0.89
C GLU A 317 4.97 18.54 -2.08
N GLU A 318 6.04 18.16 -2.77
CA GLU A 318 5.96 17.25 -3.90
C GLU A 318 5.64 15.81 -3.46
N LEU A 319 6.23 15.33 -2.37
CA LEU A 319 5.87 14.05 -1.75
C LEU A 319 4.40 14.04 -1.30
N SER A 320 3.94 15.09 -0.62
CA SER A 320 2.54 15.24 -0.22
C SER A 320 1.60 15.14 -1.44
N LYS A 321 1.87 15.85 -2.54
CA LYS A 321 1.05 15.76 -3.76
C LYS A 321 1.01 14.35 -4.34
N THR A 322 2.16 13.66 -4.41
CA THR A 322 2.20 12.29 -4.94
C THR A 322 1.50 11.29 -4.04
N TRP A 323 1.59 11.48 -2.72
CA TRP A 323 0.93 10.63 -1.74
C TRP A 323 -0.58 10.85 -1.72
N ASP A 324 -1.05 12.10 -1.75
CA ASP A 324 -2.47 12.45 -1.86
C ASP A 324 -3.08 11.85 -3.14
N ALA A 325 -2.37 11.94 -4.26
CA ALA A 325 -2.81 11.34 -5.53
C ALA A 325 -2.88 9.81 -5.45
N HIS A 326 -1.92 9.18 -4.76
CA HIS A 326 -1.92 7.73 -4.55
C HIS A 326 -3.04 7.29 -3.59
N GLY A 327 -3.22 7.99 -2.47
CA GLY A 327 -4.27 7.76 -1.48
C GLY A 327 -5.66 7.92 -2.07
N ALA A 328 -5.90 8.97 -2.86
CA ALA A 328 -7.16 9.18 -3.57
C ALA A 328 -7.45 8.03 -4.56
N ARG A 329 -6.44 7.54 -5.28
CA ARG A 329 -6.59 6.40 -6.19
C ARG A 329 -6.92 5.11 -5.42
N LEU A 330 -6.19 4.83 -4.35
CA LEU A 330 -6.38 3.61 -3.55
C LEU A 330 -7.74 3.62 -2.83
N LEU A 331 -8.17 4.78 -2.33
CA LEU A 331 -9.52 4.95 -1.77
C LEU A 331 -10.59 4.70 -2.83
N ALA A 332 -10.43 5.22 -4.05
CA ALA A 332 -11.37 4.98 -5.14
C ALA A 332 -11.44 3.48 -5.51
N GLU A 333 -10.30 2.79 -5.60
CA GLU A 333 -10.25 1.34 -5.85
C GLU A 333 -10.93 0.53 -4.74
N VAL A 334 -10.67 0.87 -3.46
CA VAL A 334 -11.33 0.23 -2.32
C VAL A 334 -12.84 0.51 -2.34
N LEU A 335 -13.27 1.73 -2.59
CA LEU A 335 -14.70 2.05 -2.68
C LEU A 335 -15.38 1.32 -3.84
N ASP A 336 -14.72 1.18 -4.99
CA ASP A 336 -15.28 0.44 -6.12
C ASP A 336 -15.37 -1.06 -5.84
N THR A 337 -14.39 -1.65 -5.17
CA THR A 337 -14.46 -3.06 -4.71
C THR A 337 -15.54 -3.27 -3.64
N VAL A 338 -15.68 -2.35 -2.68
CA VAL A 338 -16.75 -2.37 -1.68
C VAL A 338 -18.12 -2.21 -2.34
N ARG A 339 -18.26 -1.31 -3.33
CA ARG A 339 -19.52 -1.15 -4.08
C ARG A 339 -19.85 -2.39 -4.90
N ALA A 340 -18.86 -3.02 -5.55
CA ALA A 340 -19.06 -4.25 -6.30
C ALA A 340 -19.52 -5.38 -5.39
N THR A 341 -18.81 -5.62 -4.28
CA THR A 341 -19.18 -6.64 -3.29
C THR A 341 -20.52 -6.35 -2.61
N ALA A 342 -20.83 -5.08 -2.32
CA ALA A 342 -22.14 -4.71 -1.79
C ALA A 342 -23.28 -4.98 -2.79
N ARG A 343 -23.08 -4.75 -4.10
CA ARG A 343 -24.07 -5.12 -5.12
C ARG A 343 -24.27 -6.64 -5.15
N ASP A 344 -23.18 -7.41 -5.19
CA ASP A 344 -23.26 -8.88 -5.23
C ASP A 344 -23.98 -9.44 -3.98
N VAL A 345 -23.69 -8.89 -2.80
CA VAL A 345 -24.34 -9.30 -1.54
C VAL A 345 -25.81 -8.88 -1.49
N VAL A 346 -26.16 -7.69 -1.98
CA VAL A 346 -27.55 -7.24 -2.07
C VAL A 346 -28.33 -8.10 -3.04
N GLU A 347 -27.80 -8.38 -4.23
CA GLU A 347 -28.43 -9.27 -5.21
C GLU A 347 -28.64 -10.67 -4.63
N TYR A 348 -27.59 -11.26 -4.05
CA TYR A 348 -27.66 -12.58 -3.40
C TYR A 348 -28.66 -12.64 -2.24
N ASN A 349 -28.68 -11.62 -1.36
CA ASN A 349 -29.65 -11.57 -0.25
C ASN A 349 -31.07 -11.31 -0.73
N THR A 350 -31.28 -10.48 -1.76
CA THR A 350 -32.62 -10.26 -2.31
C THR A 350 -33.17 -11.53 -2.94
N GLU A 351 -32.36 -12.30 -3.68
CA GLU A 351 -32.77 -13.58 -4.24
C GLU A 351 -33.08 -14.62 -3.16
N ASN A 352 -32.23 -14.75 -2.13
CA ASN A 352 -32.48 -15.68 -1.03
C ASN A 352 -33.71 -15.29 -0.20
N HIS A 353 -33.86 -14.01 0.15
CA HIS A 353 -35.03 -13.54 0.89
C HIS A 353 -36.32 -13.68 0.07
N LEU A 354 -36.29 -13.42 -1.25
CA LEU A 354 -37.46 -13.68 -2.10
C LEU A 354 -37.78 -15.17 -2.14
N THR A 355 -36.76 -16.01 -2.26
CA THR A 355 -36.92 -17.47 -2.33
C THR A 355 -37.49 -18.02 -1.04
N ASP A 356 -37.00 -17.57 0.12
CA ASP A 356 -37.50 -17.98 1.43
C ASP A 356 -38.89 -17.41 1.72
N PHE A 357 -39.16 -16.17 1.30
CA PHE A 357 -40.51 -15.61 1.35
C PHE A 357 -41.48 -16.43 0.51
N CYS A 358 -41.14 -16.78 -0.73
CA CYS A 358 -41.96 -17.64 -1.59
C CYS A 358 -42.14 -19.05 -0.99
N LYS A 359 -41.11 -19.63 -0.39
CA LYS A 359 -41.19 -20.94 0.30
C LYS A 359 -42.10 -20.91 1.52
N ASN A 360 -42.12 -19.80 2.27
CA ASN A 360 -42.98 -19.65 3.45
C ASN A 360 -44.42 -19.27 3.07
N LEU A 361 -44.61 -18.50 1.99
CA LEU A 361 -45.93 -18.11 1.51
C LEU A 361 -46.69 -19.27 0.85
N ALA A 362 -45.98 -20.19 0.18
CA ALA A 362 -46.59 -21.33 -0.49
C ALA A 362 -47.44 -22.24 0.43
N PRO A 363 -46.96 -22.70 1.60
CA PRO A 363 -47.76 -23.51 2.52
C PRO A 363 -48.92 -22.74 3.14
N GLU A 364 -48.76 -21.44 3.45
CA GLU A 364 -49.86 -20.60 3.94
C GLU A 364 -50.95 -20.43 2.88
N MET A 365 -50.59 -20.19 1.62
CA MET A 365 -51.54 -20.15 0.50
C MET A 365 -52.25 -21.48 0.31
N LEU A 366 -51.53 -22.61 0.38
CA LEU A 366 -52.12 -23.95 0.28
C LEU A 366 -53.08 -24.24 1.43
N GLN A 367 -52.73 -23.82 2.65
CA GLN A 367 -53.61 -23.91 3.81
C GLN A 367 -54.87 -23.06 3.59
N LEU A 368 -54.73 -21.84 3.09
CA LEU A 368 -55.86 -20.96 2.80
C LEU A 368 -56.78 -21.53 1.71
N PHE A 369 -56.22 -22.15 0.66
CA PHE A 369 -57.01 -22.87 -0.34
C PHE A 369 -57.72 -24.09 0.24
N HIS A 370 -57.09 -24.80 1.18
CA HIS A 370 -57.71 -25.92 1.89
C HIS A 370 -58.89 -25.45 2.76
N GLU A 371 -58.69 -24.36 3.52
CA GLU A 371 -59.74 -23.74 4.33
C GLU A 371 -60.89 -23.22 3.46
N ILE A 372 -60.61 -22.59 2.31
CA ILE A 372 -61.64 -22.17 1.35
C ILE A 372 -62.45 -23.38 0.86
N ARG A 373 -61.77 -24.47 0.49
CA ARG A 373 -62.43 -25.69 0.02
C ARG A 373 -63.29 -26.34 1.11
N GLU A 374 -62.80 -26.40 2.34
CA GLU A 374 -63.56 -26.89 3.49
C GLU A 374 -64.81 -26.02 3.72
N LYS A 375 -64.69 -24.69 3.66
CA LYS A 375 -65.83 -23.77 3.77
C LYS A 375 -66.83 -23.93 2.62
N GLU A 376 -66.36 -24.24 1.42
CA GLU A 376 -67.21 -24.53 0.28
C GLU A 376 -67.97 -25.86 0.45
N GLU A 377 -67.32 -26.89 0.97
CA GLU A 377 -67.95 -28.18 1.32
C GLU A 377 -68.97 -28.02 2.46
N GLU A 378 -68.65 -27.22 3.49
CA GLU A 378 -69.58 -26.85 4.56
C GLU A 378 -70.80 -26.10 4.02
N LYS A 379 -70.58 -25.13 3.12
CA LYS A 379 -71.66 -24.42 2.44
C LYS A 379 -72.54 -25.38 1.65
N GLN A 380 -71.96 -26.27 0.84
CA GLN A 380 -72.71 -27.28 0.10
C GLN A 380 -73.51 -28.20 1.03
N LYS A 381 -72.96 -28.57 2.19
CA LYS A 381 -73.66 -29.38 3.20
C LYS A 381 -74.84 -28.62 3.81
N LEU A 382 -74.67 -27.34 4.13
CA LEU A 382 -75.74 -26.48 4.63
C LEU A 382 -76.83 -26.28 3.58
N ASP A 383 -76.46 -26.07 2.32
CA ASP A 383 -77.41 -25.95 1.21
C ASP A 383 -78.25 -27.23 1.05
N ARG A 384 -77.64 -28.41 1.17
CA ARG A 384 -78.37 -29.70 1.21
C ARG A 384 -79.33 -29.79 2.40
N GLN A 385 -78.93 -29.35 3.59
CA GLN A 385 -79.80 -29.33 4.78
C GLN A 385 -80.97 -28.37 4.61
N ILE A 386 -80.73 -27.18 4.04
CA ILE A 386 -81.76 -26.20 3.71
C ILE A 386 -82.75 -26.79 2.71
N ASP A 387 -82.27 -27.47 1.68
CA ASP A 387 -83.13 -28.13 0.68
C ASP A 387 -84.00 -29.24 1.30
N VAL A 388 -83.46 -30.04 2.24
CA VAL A 388 -84.24 -31.02 3.02
C VAL A 388 -85.32 -30.32 3.86
N LEU A 389 -84.96 -29.27 4.60
CA LEU A 389 -85.92 -28.52 5.42
C LEU A 389 -87.01 -27.85 4.56
N ARG A 390 -86.66 -27.37 3.36
CA ARG A 390 -87.62 -26.83 2.38
C ARG A 390 -88.56 -27.91 1.82
N ARG A 391 -88.10 -29.16 1.68
CA ARG A 391 -88.98 -30.30 1.31
C ARG A 391 -89.95 -30.62 2.45
N HIS A 392 -89.43 -30.84 3.67
CA HIS A 392 -90.28 -31.08 4.84
C HIS A 392 -91.33 -29.97 5.03
N LYS A 393 -90.92 -28.70 4.88
CA LYS A 393 -91.86 -27.58 4.94
C LYS A 393 -92.96 -27.68 3.88
N ARG A 394 -92.62 -28.04 2.64
CA ARG A 394 -93.60 -28.25 1.57
C ARG A 394 -94.55 -29.41 1.88
N ASP A 395 -94.04 -30.51 2.45
CA ASP A 395 -94.85 -31.67 2.84
C ASP A 395 -95.82 -31.32 3.98
N TYR A 396 -95.42 -30.46 4.91
CA TYR A 396 -96.30 -29.92 5.96
C TYR A 396 -97.33 -28.92 5.42
N GLU A 397 -96.95 -28.05 4.48
CA GLU A 397 -97.83 -27.02 3.91
C GLU A 397 -98.84 -27.57 2.90
N SER A 398 -98.51 -28.67 2.20
CA SER A 398 -99.42 -29.34 1.25
C SER A 398 -100.52 -30.15 1.93
N GLY A 399 -100.42 -30.38 3.25
CA GLY A 399 -101.43 -31.10 4.03
C GLY A 399 -101.50 -32.60 3.75
N ASP A 400 -100.51 -33.15 3.05
CA ASP A 400 -100.42 -34.58 2.70
C ASP A 400 -99.78 -35.38 3.87
N LEU A 401 -100.35 -35.23 5.06
CA LEU A 401 -100.06 -36.10 6.20
C LEU A 401 -100.76 -37.44 5.96
N HIS A 402 -100.20 -38.24 5.06
CA HIS A 402 -100.53 -39.66 5.04
C HIS A 402 -100.10 -40.26 6.38
N GLU A 403 -101.10 -40.58 7.21
CA GLU A 403 -101.00 -41.50 8.34
C GLU A 403 -100.46 -42.84 7.82
N GLN A 404 -99.14 -42.95 7.71
CA GLN A 404 -98.47 -44.24 7.65
C GLN A 404 -97.61 -44.38 8.89
N GLU A 405 -98.20 -45.11 9.82
CA GLU A 405 -97.68 -45.63 11.06
C GLU A 405 -96.50 -46.58 10.77
N ASP A 406 -95.37 -46.01 10.33
CA ASP A 406 -94.07 -46.66 10.35
C ASP A 406 -93.08 -45.65 10.93
N VAL A 407 -92.61 -45.98 12.13
CA VAL A 407 -91.62 -45.23 12.91
C VAL A 407 -90.43 -44.85 12.01
N PRO A 408 -90.14 -43.57 11.79
CA PRO A 408 -88.86 -43.19 11.24
C PRO A 408 -87.81 -43.46 12.31
N GLU A 409 -86.95 -44.43 12.01
CA GLU A 409 -85.68 -44.71 12.68
C GLU A 409 -85.00 -43.39 13.03
N GLU A 410 -84.70 -43.21 14.32
CA GLU A 410 -84.05 -42.03 14.87
C GLU A 410 -82.85 -41.64 14.02
N VAL A 411 -82.99 -40.59 13.21
CA VAL A 411 -81.83 -39.86 12.72
C VAL A 411 -81.15 -39.29 13.96
N PRO A 412 -79.92 -39.69 14.31
CA PRO A 412 -79.26 -39.17 15.49
C PRO A 412 -78.93 -37.70 15.21
N MET A 413 -79.84 -36.79 15.59
CA MET A 413 -79.53 -35.38 15.80
C MET A 413 -78.63 -35.26 17.03
N LYS A 414 -77.41 -35.78 16.94
CA LYS A 414 -76.31 -35.38 17.80
C LYS A 414 -75.65 -34.18 17.13
N GLY A 415 -75.88 -33.01 17.71
CA GLY A 415 -75.03 -31.84 17.50
C GLY A 415 -75.69 -30.64 16.84
N ALA A 416 -76.88 -30.25 17.29
CA ALA A 416 -77.36 -28.89 17.09
C ALA A 416 -77.02 -28.05 18.33
N TRP A 417 -76.06 -27.14 18.15
CA TRP A 417 -76.10 -25.77 18.67
C TRP A 417 -76.40 -25.58 20.16
N ARG A 418 -75.37 -25.73 21.01
CA ARG A 418 -75.25 -24.87 22.20
C ARG A 418 -74.25 -23.77 21.90
N GLY A 419 -74.77 -22.56 21.67
CA GLY A 419 -73.99 -21.35 21.90
C GLY A 419 -73.48 -21.35 23.34
N ARG A 420 -72.15 -21.32 23.49
CA ARG A 420 -71.48 -21.09 24.76
C ARG A 420 -70.67 -19.80 24.64
N SER A 421 -71.39 -18.68 24.61
CA SER A 421 -70.85 -17.39 24.98
C SER A 421 -70.77 -17.34 26.51
N GLU A 422 -69.66 -17.80 27.08
CA GLU A 422 -69.24 -17.37 28.42
C GLU A 422 -67.73 -17.21 28.41
N GLY A 423 -67.31 -15.96 28.23
CA GLY A 423 -65.96 -15.54 28.55
C GLY A 423 -65.71 -15.72 30.05
N ARG A 424 -64.72 -16.53 30.38
CA ARG A 424 -63.96 -16.40 31.61
C ARG A 424 -62.50 -16.71 31.31
N HIS A 425 -61.68 -15.69 31.51
CA HIS A 425 -60.29 -15.83 31.92
C HIS A 425 -60.14 -16.98 32.91
N ARG A 426 -59.32 -17.96 32.55
CA ARG A 426 -58.60 -18.76 33.53
C ARG A 426 -57.27 -19.19 32.92
N ASP A 427 -56.23 -18.63 33.50
CA ASP A 427 -54.86 -19.09 33.43
C ASP A 427 -54.83 -20.60 33.71
N HIS A 428 -54.22 -21.37 32.79
CA HIS A 428 -53.68 -22.67 33.13
C HIS A 428 -52.33 -22.87 32.44
N GLU A 429 -51.38 -23.20 33.30
CA GLU A 429 -50.03 -23.68 33.06
C GLU A 429 -49.98 -24.77 31.97
N PRO A 430 -48.86 -24.89 31.25
CA PRO A 430 -48.68 -25.94 30.25
C PRO A 430 -48.50 -27.30 30.93
N VAL A 431 -49.45 -28.21 30.71
CA VAL A 431 -49.29 -29.64 30.96
C VAL A 431 -48.45 -30.22 29.83
N SER A 432 -47.22 -30.60 30.16
CA SER A 432 -46.28 -31.30 29.30
C SER A 432 -46.81 -32.67 28.89
N VAL A 433 -47.10 -32.87 27.60
CA VAL A 433 -47.20 -34.20 26.99
C VAL A 433 -45.79 -34.58 26.49
N PRO A 434 -45.25 -35.77 26.80
CA PRO A 434 -43.93 -36.17 26.33
C PRO A 434 -43.96 -36.45 24.82
N LEU A 435 -43.09 -35.77 24.07
CA LEU A 435 -42.81 -36.12 22.68
C LEU A 435 -42.18 -37.53 22.58
N PRO A 436 -42.43 -38.28 21.50
CA PRO A 436 -41.66 -39.48 21.19
C PRO A 436 -40.17 -39.14 20.95
N PRO A 437 -39.23 -40.04 21.29
CA PRO A 437 -37.81 -39.77 21.19
C PRO A 437 -37.40 -39.55 19.74
N GLN A 438 -36.73 -38.43 19.47
CA GLN A 438 -36.14 -38.16 18.17
C GLN A 438 -34.98 -39.14 17.88
N PRO A 439 -34.79 -39.58 16.63
CA PRO A 439 -33.63 -40.35 16.23
C PRO A 439 -32.36 -39.50 16.34
N GLU A 440 -31.32 -40.08 16.95
CA GLU A 440 -30.00 -39.48 17.12
C GLU A 440 -29.41 -38.99 15.77
N PRO A 441 -28.91 -37.74 15.69
CA PRO A 441 -28.15 -37.32 14.53
C PRO A 441 -26.77 -37.99 14.54
N LEU A 442 -26.58 -38.97 13.66
CA LEU A 442 -25.29 -39.56 13.29
C LEU A 442 -24.47 -38.60 12.42
N TYR A 443 -24.17 -37.40 12.92
CA TYR A 443 -23.15 -36.54 12.33
C TYR A 443 -22.08 -36.25 13.37
N ALA A 444 -20.85 -36.62 13.01
CA ALA A 444 -19.67 -36.33 13.80
C ALA A 444 -19.56 -34.83 14.07
N GLN A 445 -19.53 -34.45 15.34
CA GLN A 445 -19.16 -33.10 15.76
C GLN A 445 -17.77 -32.77 15.22
N VAL A 446 -17.71 -31.88 14.25
CA VAL A 446 -16.47 -31.21 13.85
C VAL A 446 -16.06 -30.30 15.02
N PRO A 447 -14.83 -30.40 15.56
CA PRO A 447 -14.40 -29.54 16.65
C PRO A 447 -14.39 -28.07 16.21
N PRO A 448 -14.74 -27.12 17.08
CA PRO A 448 -14.70 -25.71 16.74
C PRO A 448 -13.26 -25.28 16.41
N PRO A 449 -13.06 -24.39 15.42
CA PRO A 449 -11.73 -23.86 15.14
C PRO A 449 -11.21 -23.10 16.37
N PRO A 450 -9.89 -23.13 16.64
CA PRO A 450 -9.32 -22.39 17.75
C PRO A 450 -9.58 -20.90 17.55
N LEU A 451 -10.09 -20.25 18.59
CA LEU A 451 -10.21 -18.80 18.71
C LEU A 451 -8.82 -18.17 18.51
N SER A 452 -8.54 -17.79 17.27
CA SER A 452 -7.34 -17.06 16.91
C SER A 452 -7.57 -15.57 17.15
N ARG A 453 -6.89 -15.08 18.19
CA ARG A 453 -6.42 -13.70 18.39
C ARG A 453 -7.47 -12.60 18.24
N ARG A 454 -8.09 -12.31 19.38
CA ARG A 454 -8.52 -10.97 19.79
C ARG A 454 -7.43 -9.94 19.41
N ALA A 455 -7.78 -8.97 18.56
CA ALA A 455 -6.96 -7.78 18.35
C ALA A 455 -6.74 -7.06 19.69
N PRO A 456 -5.55 -6.49 19.94
CA PRO A 456 -5.34 -5.68 21.14
C PRO A 456 -6.23 -4.44 21.06
N SER A 457 -7.20 -4.35 21.97
CA SER A 457 -7.93 -3.12 22.24
C SER A 457 -6.94 -2.05 22.69
N PHE A 458 -6.85 -0.97 21.92
CA PHE A 458 -6.14 0.25 22.29
C PHE A 458 -6.78 0.80 23.59
N GLN A 459 -6.03 0.75 24.69
CA GLN A 459 -6.36 1.47 25.91
C GLN A 459 -5.82 2.90 25.74
N GLU A 460 -6.73 3.88 25.69
CA GLU A 460 -6.38 5.28 25.89
C GLU A 460 -5.63 5.44 27.22
N PRO A 461 -4.43 6.07 27.24
CA PRO A 461 -3.82 6.48 28.49
C PRO A 461 -4.45 7.80 28.94
N ASP A 462 -5.11 7.68 30.08
CA ASP A 462 -5.66 8.73 30.92
C ASP A 462 -4.76 9.99 30.96
N ALA A 463 -5.39 11.12 30.63
CA ALA A 463 -4.78 12.43 30.68
C ALA A 463 -4.48 12.82 32.13
N GLY A 464 -3.20 12.75 32.53
CA GLY A 464 -2.75 13.46 33.73
C GLY A 464 -1.63 12.79 34.52
N ARG A 465 -0.39 12.87 34.02
CA ARG A 465 0.81 13.07 34.86
C ARG A 465 2.02 13.45 33.99
N PRO A 466 2.87 14.39 34.46
CA PRO A 466 4.00 14.89 33.69
C PRO A 466 5.12 13.86 33.65
N MET A 467 5.56 13.49 32.44
CA MET A 467 6.69 12.58 32.27
C MET A 467 7.99 13.33 32.54
N SER A 468 8.66 12.83 33.57
CA SER A 468 10.02 13.16 33.98
C SER A 468 11.04 12.87 32.88
N THR A 469 11.89 13.87 32.66
CA THR A 469 13.16 13.88 31.92
C THR A 469 13.94 12.57 31.97
N TRP A 470 14.21 12.00 30.79
CA TRP A 470 15.32 11.06 30.56
C TRP A 470 16.62 11.86 30.39
N SER A 471 17.26 12.19 31.50
CA SER A 471 18.61 12.75 31.53
C SER A 471 19.29 12.25 32.80
N SER A 472 19.76 11.01 32.80
CA SER A 472 20.56 10.46 33.91
C SER A 472 21.13 9.09 33.55
N TRP A 473 22.17 9.07 32.73
CA TRP A 473 23.25 8.08 32.86
C TRP A 473 24.57 8.85 32.82
N HIS A 474 24.97 9.32 34.01
CA HIS A 474 26.34 9.71 34.31
C HIS A 474 27.14 8.46 34.68
N HIS A 475 28.35 8.34 34.12
CA HIS A 475 29.64 8.07 34.77
C HIS A 475 30.66 7.89 33.63
N GLY A 476 31.84 8.50 33.59
CA GLY A 476 32.52 9.41 34.49
C GLY A 476 33.80 9.88 33.79
N THR A 477 34.13 11.15 33.97
CA THR A 477 35.38 11.78 33.55
C THR A 477 36.55 11.24 34.36
N MET A 478 37.53 10.62 33.70
CA MET A 478 38.91 10.55 34.18
C MET A 478 39.85 10.76 33.00
N SER A 479 40.52 11.90 33.04
CA SER A 479 41.64 12.27 32.21
C SER A 479 42.81 11.33 32.45
N HIS A 480 43.26 10.60 31.43
CA HIS A 480 44.68 10.24 31.30
C HIS A 480 45.07 10.28 29.82
N SER A 481 46.06 11.14 29.53
CA SER A 481 46.86 11.16 28.33
C SER A 481 47.53 9.80 28.10
N SER A 482 47.36 9.20 26.92
CA SER A 482 48.30 8.21 26.40
C SER A 482 48.24 8.15 24.88
N THR A 483 49.40 8.37 24.29
CA THR A 483 49.82 8.02 22.93
C THR A 483 49.66 6.52 22.67
N ASP A 484 48.90 6.11 21.64
CA ASP A 484 49.39 5.38 20.43
C ASP A 484 48.22 4.90 19.54
N PRO A 485 48.41 4.75 18.21
CA PRO A 485 47.37 4.42 17.25
C PRO A 485 47.47 2.97 16.78
N SER A 486 46.47 2.13 17.07
CA SER A 486 46.23 0.89 16.31
C SER A 486 45.00 0.15 16.81
N VAL A 487 43.86 0.30 16.13
CA VAL A 487 42.84 -0.77 16.07
C VAL A 487 42.29 -0.81 14.66
N GLN A 488 42.69 -1.87 13.95
CA GLN A 488 42.18 -2.27 12.65
C GLN A 488 40.70 -2.66 12.76
N LEU A 489 39.88 -2.14 11.85
CA LEU A 489 38.53 -2.63 11.61
C LEU A 489 38.61 -4.05 11.05
N ALA A 490 38.04 -5.01 11.79
CA ALA A 490 37.79 -6.35 11.30
C ALA A 490 36.63 -6.31 10.28
N LEU A 491 36.96 -6.37 8.99
CA LEU A 491 36.01 -6.72 7.94
C LEU A 491 35.68 -8.22 8.08
N ILE A 492 34.40 -8.52 8.27
CA ILE A 492 33.84 -9.86 8.15
C ILE A 492 33.75 -10.19 6.65
N ALA A 493 34.53 -11.18 6.21
CA ALA A 493 34.44 -11.75 4.87
C ALA A 493 33.30 -12.79 4.78
N PRO A 494 32.60 -12.93 3.64
CA PRO A 494 31.70 -14.05 3.40
C PRO A 494 32.50 -15.34 3.09
N PRO A 495 31.91 -16.55 3.30
CA PRO A 495 32.61 -17.81 3.15
C PRO A 495 32.86 -18.18 1.68
N ALA A 496 33.95 -18.92 1.45
CA ALA A 496 34.35 -19.40 0.14
C ALA A 496 33.40 -20.48 -0.41
N GLU A 497 33.08 -20.36 -1.69
CA GLU A 497 32.42 -21.40 -2.48
C GLU A 497 33.31 -22.64 -2.59
N GLY A 498 32.65 -23.80 -2.56
CA GLY A 498 33.26 -25.12 -2.50
C GLY A 498 34.19 -25.43 -3.67
N GLY A 499 35.41 -25.80 -3.33
CA GLY A 499 36.31 -26.51 -4.21
C GLY A 499 36.05 -28.01 -4.13
N GLU A 500 35.42 -28.56 -5.15
CA GLU A 500 35.36 -30.00 -5.41
C GLU A 500 36.24 -30.35 -6.63
N TYR A 501 37.19 -31.27 -6.39
CA TYR A 501 37.85 -32.19 -7.34
C TYR A 501 38.55 -31.60 -8.57
N GLY A 502 39.89 -31.53 -8.60
CA GLY A 502 40.78 -32.65 -8.93
C GLY A 502 41.66 -32.20 -10.11
N GLY A 503 42.98 -32.10 -10.01
CA GLY A 503 43.89 -33.22 -9.89
C GLY A 503 44.41 -33.63 -11.27
N GLN A 504 45.44 -32.94 -11.80
CA GLN A 504 46.62 -33.54 -12.44
C GLN A 504 47.62 -32.48 -12.95
N SER A 505 48.85 -32.60 -12.45
CA SER A 505 50.12 -32.07 -12.96
C SER A 505 50.73 -33.11 -13.94
N PRO A 506 51.86 -32.90 -14.65
CA PRO A 506 52.53 -31.69 -15.17
C PRO A 506 52.86 -31.78 -16.68
N TYR A 507 53.25 -30.68 -17.34
CA TYR A 507 54.22 -30.77 -18.44
C TYR A 507 55.15 -29.55 -18.50
N TYR A 508 56.43 -29.88 -18.74
CA TYR A 508 57.60 -29.05 -18.97
C TYR A 508 57.60 -28.33 -20.34
N ARG A 509 58.55 -27.38 -20.47
CA ARG A 509 59.04 -26.59 -21.64
C ARG A 509 58.42 -25.19 -21.75
N GLU A 510 59.19 -24.12 -21.91
CA GLU A 510 60.64 -23.92 -22.17
C GLU A 510 61.03 -22.53 -21.64
#